data_AF-A0A3M1NHU9-F1
#
_entry.id   AF-A0A3M1NHU9-F1
#
_cell.length_a   1.000
_cell.length_b   1.000
_cell.length_c   1.000
_cell.angle_alpha   90.00
_cell.angle_beta   90.00
_cell.angle_gamma   90.00
#
_symmetry.space_group_name_H-M   'P 1'
#
loop_
_entity.id
_entity.type
_entity.pdbx_description
1 polymer ?
#
loop_
_entity_poly.entity_id
_entity_poly.type
_entity_poly.pdbx_seq_one_letter_code
_entity_poly.pdbx_strand_id
1 'polypeptide(L)'
;PVNHVVKDLIDSGVTIHCLRDLTRGGLSSALIEIAESRGLTIHINEQAIPVREDVRGACEMLGFDPLYVANEGRFVAIVAPEHADTALEVMKKHEVCEEAAIIGEVTNEEAGRVTMTSRIGTKRIVDMLSGEQLPRIC
;
A
#
# COMPACT_ATOMS: atom_id res chain seq x y z
N PRO A 1 -12.54 2.62 -11.51
CA PRO A 1 -12.72 1.21 -11.07
C PRO A 1 -12.94 1.05 -9.55
N VAL A 2 -12.26 1.83 -8.71
CA VAL A 2 -12.31 1.67 -7.23
C VAL A 2 -13.32 2.57 -6.51
N ASN A 3 -14.06 3.42 -7.24
CA ASN A 3 -15.00 4.39 -6.67
C ASN A 3 -16.15 3.74 -5.87
N HIS A 4 -16.67 2.61 -6.33
CA HIS A 4 -17.72 1.88 -5.61
C HIS A 4 -17.19 1.27 -4.31
N VAL A 5 -15.97 0.75 -4.31
CA VAL A 5 -15.29 0.23 -3.10
C VAL A 5 -15.13 1.34 -2.06
N VAL A 6 -14.65 2.51 -2.50
CA VAL A 6 -14.46 3.67 -1.61
C VAL A 6 -15.79 4.15 -1.05
N LYS A 7 -16.85 4.18 -1.86
CA LYS A 7 -18.19 4.55 -1.41
C LYS A 7 -18.68 3.58 -0.33
N ASP A 8 -18.57 2.27 -0.55
CA ASP A 8 -19.06 1.26 0.40
C ASP A 8 -18.23 1.23 1.69
N LEU A 9 -16.92 1.54 1.61
CA LEU A 9 -16.08 1.78 2.78
C LEU A 9 -16.55 2.99 3.61
N ILE A 10 -16.94 4.09 2.98
CA ILE A 10 -17.47 5.26 3.68
C ILE A 10 -18.84 4.93 4.30
N ASP A 11 -19.72 4.28 3.54
CA ASP A 11 -21.09 3.96 3.95
C ASP A 11 -21.17 2.90 5.06
N SER A 12 -20.14 2.07 5.22
CA SER A 12 -20.08 1.06 6.28
C SER A 12 -19.74 1.62 7.67
N GLY A 13 -19.50 2.93 7.78
CA GLY A 13 -19.23 3.61 9.05
C GLY A 13 -17.81 3.39 9.59
N VAL A 14 -16.93 2.86 8.75
CA VAL A 14 -15.52 2.64 9.07
C VAL A 14 -14.82 3.99 9.23
N THR A 15 -14.06 4.15 10.32
CA THR A 15 -13.23 5.36 10.52
C THR A 15 -12.02 5.27 9.59
N ILE A 16 -12.09 5.99 8.46
CA ILE A 16 -11.00 6.11 7.50
C ILE A 16 -10.18 7.36 7.84
N HIS A 17 -8.88 7.19 8.09
CA HIS A 17 -7.95 8.28 8.32
C HIS A 17 -7.34 8.82 7.01
N CYS A 18 -7.08 7.94 6.05
CA CYS A 18 -6.48 8.32 4.77
C CYS A 18 -6.81 7.29 3.68
N LEU A 19 -7.05 7.77 2.46
CA LEU A 19 -7.06 6.96 1.23
C LEU A 19 -6.06 7.56 0.26
N ARG A 20 -5.23 6.73 -0.36
CA ARG A 20 -4.23 7.17 -1.35
C ARG A 20 -4.16 6.19 -2.50
N ASP A 21 -4.28 6.69 -3.71
CA ASP A 21 -4.07 5.95 -4.95
C ASP A 21 -2.58 5.60 -5.12
N LEU A 22 -2.29 4.44 -5.72
CA LEU A 22 -0.92 3.92 -5.87
C LEU A 22 -0.34 4.19 -7.26
N THR A 23 -0.53 5.40 -7.78
CA THR A 23 -0.10 5.83 -9.12
C THR A 23 1.43 5.98 -9.19
N ARG A 24 1.98 7.13 -9.57
CA ARG A 24 3.43 7.27 -9.75
C ARG A 24 4.20 6.96 -8.45
N GLY A 25 5.20 6.09 -8.53
CA GLY A 25 5.99 5.65 -7.37
C GLY A 25 5.36 4.52 -6.56
N GLY A 26 4.16 4.06 -6.93
CA GLY A 26 3.53 2.86 -6.40
C GLY A 26 3.16 2.94 -4.92
N LEU A 27 3.14 1.77 -4.27
CA LEU A 27 2.87 1.65 -2.84
C LEU A 27 3.92 2.37 -2.00
N SER A 28 5.19 2.29 -2.40
CA SER A 28 6.31 2.88 -1.67
C SER A 28 6.14 4.40 -1.51
N SER A 29 6.03 5.14 -2.61
CA SER A 29 5.89 6.59 -2.56
C SER A 29 4.62 7.02 -1.83
N ALA A 30 3.49 6.33 -2.04
CA ALA A 30 2.24 6.62 -1.34
C ALA A 30 2.40 6.53 0.19
N LEU A 31 3.05 5.48 0.70
CA LEU A 31 3.26 5.30 2.14
C LEU A 31 4.29 6.30 2.69
N ILE A 32 5.38 6.56 1.96
CA ILE A 32 6.42 7.50 2.38
C ILE A 32 5.87 8.92 2.48
N GLU A 33 5.12 9.38 1.47
CA GLU A 33 4.47 10.70 1.49
C GLU A 33 3.56 10.88 2.71
N ILE A 34 2.79 9.83 3.06
CA ILE A 34 1.93 9.86 4.24
C ILE A 34 2.76 9.88 5.52
N ALA A 35 3.78 9.03 5.64
CA ALA A 35 4.64 8.95 6.81
C ALA A 35 5.34 10.30 7.07
N GLU A 36 5.97 10.86 6.04
CA GLU A 36 6.69 12.14 6.11
C GLU A 36 5.76 13.31 6.44
N SER A 37 4.61 13.42 5.74
CA SER A 37 3.67 14.54 5.96
C SER A 37 3.03 14.54 7.34
N ARG A 38 2.95 13.39 8.01
CA ARG A 38 2.38 13.25 9.36
C ARG A 38 3.42 13.11 10.46
N GLY A 39 4.68 12.90 10.12
CA GLY A 39 5.73 12.59 11.10
C GLY A 39 5.46 11.27 11.83
N LEU A 40 4.86 10.29 11.15
CA LEU A 40 4.51 8.97 11.70
C LEU A 40 5.37 7.88 11.07
N THR A 41 5.35 6.68 11.66
CA THR A 41 5.99 5.50 11.11
C THR A 41 4.97 4.55 10.54
N ILE A 42 5.26 3.94 9.39
CA ILE A 42 4.45 2.86 8.83
C ILE A 42 5.30 1.59 8.78
N HIS A 43 4.88 0.54 9.48
CA HIS A 43 5.49 -0.78 9.42
C HIS A 43 4.66 -1.65 8.47
N ILE A 44 5.28 -2.17 7.41
CA ILE A 44 4.63 -3.11 6.48
C ILE A 44 5.31 -4.48 6.50
N ASN A 45 4.55 -5.52 6.14
CA ASN A 45 5.04 -6.88 5.99
C ASN A 45 5.04 -7.27 4.51
N GLU A 46 6.22 -7.55 3.96
CA GLU A 46 6.40 -7.91 2.56
C GLU A 46 5.59 -9.15 2.15
N GLN A 47 5.40 -10.12 3.05
CA GLN A 47 4.61 -11.33 2.76
C GLN A 47 3.11 -11.03 2.63
N ALA A 48 2.63 -9.98 3.30
CA ALA A 48 1.22 -9.62 3.29
C ALA A 48 0.81 -8.80 2.06
N ILE A 49 1.77 -8.25 1.31
CA ILE A 49 1.52 -7.43 0.12
C ILE A 49 1.17 -8.35 -1.06
N PRO A 50 -0.07 -8.32 -1.57
CA PRO A 50 -0.48 -9.13 -2.70
C PRO A 50 0.21 -8.64 -3.97
N VAL A 51 1.00 -9.51 -4.60
CA VAL A 51 1.60 -9.27 -5.91
C VAL A 51 1.48 -10.57 -6.70
N ARG A 52 0.77 -10.51 -7.82
CA ARG A 52 0.58 -11.66 -8.72
C ARG A 52 1.92 -12.22 -9.19
N GLU A 53 1.96 -13.53 -9.42
CA GLU A 53 3.20 -14.23 -9.75
C GLU A 53 3.77 -13.82 -11.12
N ASP A 54 2.91 -13.54 -12.09
CA ASP A 54 3.33 -13.01 -13.40
C ASP A 54 3.95 -11.61 -13.29
N VAL A 55 3.40 -10.75 -12.44
CA VAL A 55 3.96 -9.41 -12.14
C VAL A 55 5.30 -9.55 -11.43
N ARG A 56 5.42 -10.47 -10.46
CA ARG A 56 6.68 -10.75 -9.76
C ARG A 56 7.76 -11.20 -10.73
N GLY A 57 7.46 -12.21 -11.57
CA GLY A 57 8.39 -12.70 -12.58
C GLY A 57 8.83 -11.61 -13.56
N ALA A 58 7.90 -10.76 -14.02
CA ALA A 58 8.23 -9.64 -14.89
C ALA A 58 9.13 -8.60 -14.19
N CYS A 59 8.84 -8.25 -12.94
CA CYS A 59 9.66 -7.31 -12.16
C CYS A 59 11.07 -7.85 -11.94
N GLU A 60 11.20 -9.13 -11.58
CA GLU A 60 12.50 -9.79 -11.40
C GLU A 60 13.32 -9.79 -12.70
N MET A 61 12.71 -10.12 -13.83
CA MET A 61 13.37 -10.11 -15.14
C MET A 61 13.85 -8.72 -15.56
N LEU A 62 13.10 -7.67 -15.21
CA LEU A 62 13.37 -6.29 -15.61
C LEU A 62 14.21 -5.52 -14.57
N GLY A 63 14.49 -6.12 -13.41
CA GLY A 63 15.20 -5.46 -12.31
C GLY A 63 14.36 -4.39 -11.60
N PHE A 64 13.03 -4.54 -11.60
CA PHE A 64 12.11 -3.66 -10.88
C PHE A 64 11.70 -4.25 -9.54
N ASP A 65 11.38 -3.37 -8.60
CA ASP A 65 10.71 -3.72 -7.35
C ASP A 65 9.21 -3.36 -7.48
N PRO A 66 8.29 -4.33 -7.35
CA PRO A 66 6.86 -4.11 -7.54
C PRO A 66 6.27 -3.07 -6.57
N LEU A 67 6.90 -2.79 -5.42
CA LEU A 67 6.43 -1.76 -4.49
C LEU A 67 6.46 -0.35 -5.11
N TYR A 68 7.28 -0.15 -6.13
CA TYR A 68 7.50 1.15 -6.73
C TYR A 68 6.83 1.34 -8.11
N VAL A 69 6.25 0.26 -8.65
CA VAL A 69 5.58 0.30 -9.95
C VAL A 69 4.21 0.96 -9.80
N ALA A 70 3.86 1.81 -10.75
CA ALA A 70 2.60 2.53 -10.73
C ALA A 70 1.39 1.60 -10.96
N ASN A 71 0.27 1.92 -10.32
CA ASN A 71 -0.99 1.20 -10.41
C ASN A 71 -2.13 2.12 -10.86
N GLU A 72 -2.94 1.64 -11.81
CA GLU A 72 -4.13 2.34 -12.33
C GLU A 72 -5.42 1.65 -11.90
N GLY A 73 -5.68 1.65 -10.58
CA GLY A 73 -6.83 0.96 -9.98
C GLY A 73 -6.55 0.25 -8.66
N ARG A 74 -5.51 0.70 -7.93
CA ARG A 74 -5.18 0.25 -6.58
C ARG A 74 -5.02 1.46 -5.66
N PHE A 75 -5.34 1.28 -4.39
CA PHE A 75 -5.22 2.30 -3.36
C PHE A 75 -4.81 1.64 -2.03
N VAL A 76 -4.25 2.43 -1.13
CA VAL A 76 -4.09 2.09 0.28
C VAL A 76 -5.12 2.82 1.12
N ALA A 77 -5.64 2.15 2.15
CA ALA A 77 -6.50 2.74 3.17
C ALA A 77 -5.83 2.64 4.54
N ILE A 78 -5.77 3.76 5.25
CA ILE A 78 -5.41 3.81 6.67
C ILE A 78 -6.70 4.03 7.43
N VAL A 79 -7.02 3.10 8.33
CA VAL A 79 -8.25 3.09 9.12
C VAL A 79 -7.93 3.00 10.61
N ALA A 80 -8.92 3.26 11.46
CA ALA A 80 -8.79 2.96 12.89
C ALA A 80 -8.56 1.46 13.12
N PRO A 81 -7.72 1.05 14.10
CA PRO A 81 -7.34 -0.35 14.28
C PRO A 81 -8.53 -1.27 14.59
N GLU A 82 -9.52 -0.79 15.35
CA GLU A 82 -10.77 -1.51 15.65
C GLU A 82 -11.65 -1.77 14.42
N HIS A 83 -11.33 -1.15 13.29
CA HIS A 83 -12.09 -1.14 12.07
C HIS A 83 -11.37 -1.84 10.90
N ALA A 84 -10.15 -2.34 11.11
CA ALA A 84 -9.32 -2.94 10.08
C ALA A 84 -9.99 -4.15 9.40
N ASP A 85 -10.52 -5.09 10.20
CA ASP A 85 -11.19 -6.29 9.68
C ASP A 85 -12.49 -5.93 8.94
N THR A 86 -13.29 -5.01 9.47
CA THR A 86 -14.52 -4.53 8.81
C THR A 86 -14.21 -3.86 7.46
N ALA A 87 -13.19 -3.00 7.40
CA ALA A 87 -12.74 -2.42 6.13
C ALA A 87 -12.34 -3.51 5.13
N LEU A 88 -11.57 -4.49 5.58
CA LEU A 88 -11.10 -5.59 4.74
C LEU A 88 -12.28 -6.42 4.18
N GLU A 89 -13.25 -6.75 5.03
CA GLU A 89 -14.46 -7.46 4.62
C GLU A 89 -15.29 -6.67 3.60
N VAL A 90 -15.40 -5.35 3.76
CA VAL A 90 -16.10 -4.49 2.79
C VAL A 90 -15.36 -4.47 1.46
N MET A 91 -14.03 -4.28 1.48
CA MET A 91 -13.23 -4.26 0.26
C MET A 91 -13.33 -5.57 -0.52
N LYS A 92 -13.25 -6.71 0.17
CA LYS A 92 -13.28 -8.05 -0.46
C LYS A 92 -14.62 -8.42 -1.11
N LYS A 93 -15.70 -7.67 -0.87
CA LYS A 93 -16.97 -7.85 -1.59
C LYS A 93 -16.90 -7.42 -3.06
N HIS A 94 -15.88 -6.65 -3.42
CA HIS A 94 -15.68 -6.19 -4.79
C HIS A 94 -14.59 -7.00 -5.46
N GLU A 95 -14.87 -7.50 -6.67
CA GLU A 95 -13.93 -8.28 -7.49
C GLU A 95 -12.58 -7.56 -7.66
N VAL A 96 -12.60 -6.24 -7.90
CA VAL A 96 -11.37 -5.43 -8.03
C VAL A 96 -10.51 -5.39 -6.76
N CYS A 97 -11.05 -5.78 -5.60
CA CYS A 97 -10.37 -5.78 -4.30
C CYS A 97 -10.43 -7.16 -3.63
N GLU A 98 -10.64 -8.25 -4.38
CA GLU A 98 -10.69 -9.61 -3.82
C GLU A 98 -9.40 -9.99 -3.07
N GLU A 99 -8.25 -9.52 -3.56
CA GLU A 99 -6.93 -9.72 -2.96
C GLU A 99 -6.56 -8.66 -1.91
N ALA A 100 -7.50 -7.79 -1.49
CA ALA A 100 -7.21 -6.80 -0.45
C ALA A 100 -6.65 -7.48 0.80
N ALA A 101 -5.68 -6.83 1.44
CA ALA A 101 -4.99 -7.37 2.60
C ALA A 101 -4.62 -6.24 3.57
N ILE A 102 -4.60 -6.55 4.87
CA ILE A 102 -3.94 -5.72 5.87
C ILE A 102 -2.44 -5.99 5.74
N ILE A 103 -1.69 -4.97 5.31
CA ILE A 103 -0.26 -5.12 5.01
C ILE A 103 0.65 -4.61 6.12
N GLY A 104 0.10 -3.99 7.17
CA GLY A 104 0.91 -3.28 8.14
C GLY A 104 0.12 -2.40 9.11
N GLU A 105 0.84 -1.58 9.85
CA GLU A 105 0.30 -0.70 10.88
C GLU A 105 1.04 0.65 10.93
N VAL A 106 0.40 1.64 11.54
CA VAL A 106 0.96 2.98 11.76
C VAL A 106 1.34 3.13 13.23
N THR A 107 2.55 3.57 13.51
CA THR A 107 3.08 3.80 14.86
C THR A 107 3.74 5.18 14.95
N ASN A 108 4.28 5.51 16.12
CA ASN A 108 4.95 6.78 16.41
C ASN A 108 6.40 6.59 16.88
N GLU A 109 7.08 5.53 16.43
CA GLU A 109 8.40 5.12 16.93
C GLU A 109 9.56 5.86 16.25
N GLU A 110 9.50 6.01 14.92
CA GLU A 110 10.51 6.65 14.06
C GLU A 110 9.82 7.60 13.08
N ALA A 111 9.68 8.87 13.45
CA ALA A 111 8.91 9.85 12.67
C ALA A 111 9.35 9.94 11.20
N GLY A 112 8.37 9.90 10.29
CA GLY A 112 8.57 10.15 8.87
C GLY A 112 9.18 8.99 8.09
N ARG A 113 8.94 7.74 8.51
CA ARG A 113 9.58 6.56 7.89
C ARG A 113 8.61 5.44 7.58
N VAL A 114 8.93 4.72 6.51
CA VAL A 114 8.33 3.42 6.20
C VAL A 114 9.39 2.35 6.41
N THR A 115 9.03 1.31 7.14
CA THR A 115 9.89 0.14 7.33
C THR A 115 9.15 -1.11 6.92
N MET A 116 9.88 -2.09 6.41
CA MET A 116 9.33 -3.34 5.93
C MET A 116 10.04 -4.51 6.58
N THR A 117 9.26 -5.45 7.11
CA THR A 117 9.74 -6.80 7.42
C THR A 117 9.72 -7.63 6.16
N SER A 118 10.89 -8.14 5.76
CA SER A 118 11.07 -8.93 4.55
C SER A 118 10.49 -10.34 4.71
N ARG A 119 10.42 -11.06 3.60
CA ARG A 119 10.01 -12.48 3.57
C ARG A 119 10.84 -13.39 4.46
N ILE A 120 12.08 -13.02 4.78
CA ILE A 120 12.98 -13.79 5.64
C ILE A 120 13.07 -13.21 7.07
N GLY A 121 12.19 -12.26 7.41
CA GLY A 121 12.07 -11.69 8.76
C GLY A 121 13.04 -10.53 9.05
N THR A 122 13.80 -10.05 8.07
CA THR A 122 14.69 -8.89 8.26
C THR A 122 13.94 -7.57 8.10
N LYS A 123 14.15 -6.63 9.02
CA LYS A 123 13.59 -5.27 8.92
C LYS A 123 14.51 -4.39 8.07
N ARG A 124 13.94 -3.66 7.10
CA ARG A 124 14.64 -2.64 6.32
C ARG A 124 13.82 -1.36 6.20
N ILE A 125 14.48 -0.25 5.91
CA ILE A 125 13.80 1.00 5.52
C ILE A 125 13.35 0.85 4.06
N VAL A 126 12.17 1.39 3.75
CA VAL A 126 11.70 1.59 2.38
C VAL A 126 11.97 3.04 2.03
N ASP A 127 12.95 3.25 1.15
CA ASP A 127 13.37 4.58 0.73
C ASP A 127 12.59 5.04 -0.50
N MET A 128 12.46 6.36 -0.66
CA MET A 128 11.93 6.95 -1.87
C MET A 128 12.87 6.64 -3.03
N LEU A 129 12.33 6.26 -4.19
CA LEU A 129 13.14 6.09 -5.40
C LEU A 129 13.80 7.41 -5.79
N SER A 130 15.06 7.34 -6.21
CA SER A 130 15.70 8.45 -6.91
C SER A 130 15.28 8.45 -8.38
N GLY A 131 14.47 9.44 -8.76
CA GLY A 131 14.00 9.59 -10.15
C GLY A 131 12.82 8.68 -10.52
N GLU A 132 12.63 8.46 -11.82
CA GLU A 132 11.52 7.67 -12.35
C GLU A 132 12.01 6.33 -12.92
N GLN A 133 11.40 5.22 -12.49
CA GLN A 133 11.70 3.88 -13.06
C GLN A 133 11.27 3.76 -14.52
N LEU A 134 10.08 4.29 -14.85
CA LEU A 134 9.43 4.09 -16.14
C LEU A 134 8.93 5.44 -16.67
N PRO A 135 9.65 6.06 -17.63
CA PRO A 135 9.23 7.33 -18.19
C PRO A 135 7.91 7.18 -18.95
N ARG A 136 6.95 8.09 -18.69
CA ARG A 136 5.61 8.09 -19.32
C ARG A 136 4.75 6.85 -19.00
N ILE A 137 4.83 6.36 -17.76
CA ILE A 137 4.02 5.21 -17.31
C ILE A 137 2.52 5.52 -17.16
N CYS A 138 2.16 6.78 -16.96
CA CYS A 138 0.80 7.29 -16.79
C CYS A 138 0.73 8.74 -17.29
#